data_AF-A0A950JFL6-F1
#
_entry.id   AF-A0A950JFL6-F1
#
_cell.length_a   1.000
_cell.length_b   1.000
_cell.length_c   1.000
_cell.angle_alpha   90.00
_cell.angle_beta   90.00
_cell.angle_gamma   90.00
#
_symmetry.space_group_name_H-M   'P 1'
#
loop_
_entity.id
_entity.type
_entity.pdbx_description
1 polymer ?
#
loop_
_entity_poly.entity_id
_entity_poly.type
_entity_poly.pdbx_seq_one_letter_code
_entity_poly.pdbx_strand_id
1 'polypeptide(L)'
;MEDQASRRDLLLTSLMAALPLGVVSAAASPHFCSTDRYCMVLSGTWWCNSGADFDPAACVPVSAGSYVHRVALTPHYHGVIRGHDEPAVIAICGLGPVNFKLSDPSNPAWREVRARFARAQRRASSSLTASPRNIRR
;
A
#
# COMPACT_ATOMS: atom_id res chain seq x y z
N MET A 1 31.18 -4.40 -7.64
CA MET A 1 30.39 -4.81 -8.83
C MET A 1 28.97 -4.38 -8.55
N GLU A 2 28.72 -3.07 -8.69
CA GLU A 2 27.39 -2.49 -8.51
C GLU A 2 26.44 -3.11 -9.52
N ASP A 3 25.42 -3.82 -9.05
CA ASP A 3 24.37 -4.32 -9.90
C ASP A 3 23.53 -3.13 -10.40
N GLN A 4 23.66 -2.87 -11.70
CA GLN A 4 23.02 -1.80 -12.44
C GLN A 4 21.48 -1.90 -12.44
N ALA A 5 20.91 -2.99 -11.92
CA ALA A 5 19.47 -3.14 -11.68
C ALA A 5 18.89 -2.17 -10.62
N SER A 6 19.74 -1.48 -9.85
CA SER A 6 19.30 -0.80 -8.61
C SER A 6 18.78 0.64 -8.76
N ARG A 7 18.91 1.33 -9.92
CA ARG A 7 18.67 2.80 -9.95
C ARG A 7 17.55 3.29 -10.87
N ARG A 8 17.16 2.54 -11.90
CA ARG A 8 16.16 3.01 -12.88
C ARG A 8 14.83 2.26 -12.81
N ASP A 9 14.84 1.00 -12.42
CA ASP A 9 13.64 0.15 -12.43
C ASP A 9 12.78 0.27 -11.17
N LEU A 10 13.31 0.85 -10.10
CA LEU A 10 12.68 0.85 -8.76
C LEU A 10 12.07 2.19 -8.33
N LEU A 11 12.53 3.32 -8.86
CA LEU A 11 11.71 4.55 -8.88
C LEU A 11 10.40 4.29 -9.65
N LEU A 12 10.45 3.40 -10.64
CA LEU A 12 9.30 2.90 -11.36
C LEU A 12 8.29 2.19 -10.44
N THR A 13 8.69 1.50 -9.37
CA THR A 13 7.73 0.78 -8.51
C THR A 13 6.84 1.71 -7.68
N SER A 14 7.35 2.88 -7.29
CA SER A 14 6.51 3.94 -6.69
C SER A 14 5.80 4.81 -7.74
N LEU A 15 6.39 4.97 -8.93
CA LEU A 15 5.80 5.69 -10.07
C LEU A 15 4.70 4.88 -10.79
N MET A 16 4.71 3.56 -10.72
CA MET A 16 3.72 2.67 -11.35
C MET A 16 2.35 2.69 -10.68
N ALA A 17 2.22 3.27 -9.47
CA ALA A 17 0.91 3.60 -8.92
C ALA A 17 0.20 4.71 -9.73
N ALA A 18 0.90 5.40 -10.63
CA ALA A 18 0.39 6.54 -11.37
C ALA A 18 0.49 6.41 -12.91
N LEU A 19 0.57 5.20 -13.49
CA LEU A 19 0.47 5.05 -14.94
C LEU A 19 -0.97 4.78 -15.40
N PRO A 20 -1.57 5.66 -16.22
CA PRO A 20 -2.84 5.40 -16.87
C PRO A 20 -2.57 4.54 -18.11
N LEU A 21 -2.64 3.21 -17.97
CA LEU A 21 -2.94 2.23 -19.02
C LEU A 21 -2.89 0.82 -18.41
N GLY A 22 -4.06 0.32 -17.99
CA GLY A 22 -4.28 -1.11 -17.72
C GLY A 22 -3.95 -1.59 -16.31
N VAL A 23 -4.88 -1.37 -15.36
CA VAL A 23 -5.21 -2.22 -14.18
C VAL A 23 -4.08 -3.14 -13.68
N VAL A 24 -2.97 -2.57 -13.21
CA VAL A 24 -1.94 -3.34 -12.50
C VAL A 24 -2.32 -3.41 -11.03
N SER A 25 -2.88 -4.56 -10.65
CA SER A 25 -3.15 -4.88 -9.25
C SER A 25 -1.92 -5.57 -8.65
N ALA A 26 -1.07 -4.81 -7.97
CA ALA A 26 0.16 -5.32 -7.38
C ALA A 26 0.31 -4.85 -5.94
N ALA A 27 0.76 -5.75 -5.07
CA ALA A 27 1.26 -5.44 -3.75
C ALA A 27 2.76 -5.71 -3.69
N ALA A 28 3.51 -4.72 -3.21
CA ALA A 28 4.93 -4.90 -2.96
C ALA A 28 5.10 -5.95 -1.85
N SER A 29 6.05 -6.87 -2.04
CA SER A 29 6.45 -7.79 -0.97
C SER A 29 7.02 -6.99 0.23
N PRO A 30 7.05 -7.56 1.43
CA PRO A 30 7.51 -6.85 2.62
C PRO A 30 8.90 -6.26 2.44
N HIS A 31 9.03 -4.97 2.68
CA HIS A 31 10.25 -4.20 2.44
C HIS A 31 10.39 -3.05 3.45
N PHE A 32 11.57 -2.43 3.47
CA PHE A 32 11.83 -1.26 4.29
C PHE A 32 12.78 -0.28 3.57
N CYS A 33 12.74 0.97 4.01
CA CYS A 33 13.61 2.04 3.54
C CYS A 33 14.60 2.46 4.65
N SER A 34 15.80 2.90 4.29
CA SER A 34 16.81 3.39 5.24
C SER A 34 16.43 4.69 5.96
N THR A 35 15.44 5.42 5.44
CA THR A 35 14.94 6.68 5.99
C THR A 35 13.43 6.74 5.78
N ASP A 36 12.77 7.49 6.66
CA ASP A 36 11.31 7.62 6.70
C ASP A 36 10.68 7.98 5.35
N ARG A 37 9.48 7.45 5.12
CA ARG A 37 8.60 7.85 4.02
C ARG A 37 7.29 8.41 4.54
N TYR A 38 6.88 9.51 3.95
CA TYR A 38 5.65 10.22 4.22
C TYR A 38 4.77 10.03 2.98
N CYS A 39 3.70 9.26 3.11
CA CYS A 39 2.85 8.86 1.99
C CYS A 39 1.47 9.50 2.12
N MET A 40 1.05 10.25 1.12
CA MET A 40 -0.29 10.84 1.03
C MET A 40 -1.08 10.14 -0.07
N VAL A 41 -2.30 9.70 0.23
CA VAL A 41 -3.18 9.08 -0.78
C VAL A 41 -3.98 10.19 -1.44
N LEU A 42 -3.71 10.46 -2.71
CA LEU A 42 -4.34 11.54 -3.47
C LEU A 42 -5.68 11.10 -4.08
N SER A 43 -5.80 9.83 -4.50
CA SER A 43 -7.04 9.23 -4.99
C SER A 43 -7.07 7.72 -4.75
N GLY A 44 -8.26 7.11 -4.84
CA GLY A 44 -8.46 5.67 -4.70
C GLY A 44 -8.28 5.14 -3.27
N THR A 45 -7.95 3.84 -3.15
CA THR A 45 -7.70 3.17 -1.87
C THR A 45 -6.38 2.40 -1.93
N TRP A 46 -5.48 2.73 -1.01
CA TRP A 46 -4.20 2.06 -0.84
C TRP A 46 -4.27 1.07 0.33
N TRP A 47 -3.96 -0.19 0.10
CA TRP A 47 -4.05 -1.22 1.14
C TRP A 47 -2.69 -1.41 1.77
N CYS A 48 -2.62 -1.24 3.09
CA CYS A 48 -1.36 -1.14 3.84
C CYS A 48 -1.30 -2.11 5.01
N ASN A 49 -0.14 -2.70 5.26
CA ASN A 49 0.16 -3.32 6.54
C ASN A 49 1.66 -3.20 6.89
N SER A 50 2.00 -3.56 8.13
CA SER A 50 3.36 -3.62 8.64
C SER A 50 3.73 -5.06 9.03
N GLY A 51 5.02 -5.36 9.04
CA GLY A 51 5.55 -6.69 9.34
C GLY A 51 6.29 -7.32 8.16
N ALA A 52 7.11 -8.32 8.47
CA ALA A 52 7.89 -9.09 7.49
C ALA A 52 7.08 -10.24 6.87
N ASP A 53 6.00 -10.66 7.52
CA ASP A 53 5.11 -11.72 7.06
C ASP A 53 4.04 -11.15 6.12
N PHE A 54 4.04 -11.58 4.86
CA PHE A 54 3.12 -11.07 3.85
C PHE A 54 1.71 -11.64 4.03
N ASP A 55 0.83 -10.91 4.70
CA ASP A 55 -0.61 -11.21 4.81
C ASP A 55 -1.48 -10.10 4.17
N PRO A 56 -1.85 -10.22 2.89
CA PRO A 56 -2.64 -9.20 2.20
C PRO A 56 -4.09 -9.10 2.72
N ALA A 57 -4.59 -10.09 3.46
CA ALA A 57 -5.94 -10.05 4.03
C ALA A 57 -6.01 -9.19 5.29
N ALA A 58 -4.88 -9.02 5.99
CA ALA A 58 -4.74 -8.13 7.14
C ALA A 58 -4.46 -6.66 6.77
N CYS A 59 -4.34 -6.33 5.48
CA CYS A 59 -4.15 -4.95 5.06
C CYS A 59 -5.32 -4.06 5.50
N VAL A 60 -4.98 -2.86 5.94
CA VAL A 60 -5.92 -1.78 6.26
C VAL A 60 -6.12 -0.90 5.02
N PRO A 61 -7.37 -0.57 4.64
CA PRO A 61 -7.64 0.35 3.55
C PRO A 61 -7.31 1.79 3.97
N VAL A 62 -6.54 2.49 3.16
CA VAL A 62 -6.18 3.90 3.31
C VAL A 62 -6.80 4.68 2.16
N SER A 63 -7.86 5.43 2.43
CA SER A 63 -8.61 6.18 1.42
C SER A 63 -7.93 7.50 1.03
N ALA A 64 -8.30 8.04 -0.12
CA ALA A 64 -7.95 9.40 -0.54
C ALA A 64 -8.11 10.44 0.58
N GLY A 65 -7.17 11.39 0.65
CA GLY A 65 -7.08 12.39 1.71
C GLY A 65 -6.38 11.91 2.99
N SER A 66 -6.04 10.63 3.08
CA SER A 66 -5.34 10.05 4.24
C SER A 66 -3.81 10.09 4.09
N TYR A 67 -3.13 9.85 5.20
CA TYR A 67 -1.67 9.88 5.32
C TYR A 67 -1.14 8.62 6.01
N VAL A 68 0.04 8.16 5.60
CA VAL A 68 0.78 7.04 6.20
C VAL A 68 2.24 7.42 6.41
N HIS A 69 2.73 7.21 7.62
CA HIS A 69 4.14 7.29 7.95
C HIS A 69 4.77 5.89 7.87
N ARG A 70 5.80 5.73 7.05
CA ARG A 70 6.68 4.56 7.09
C ARG A 70 7.93 4.93 7.83
N VAL A 71 8.08 4.39 9.04
CA VAL A 71 9.27 4.56 9.87
C VAL A 71 10.44 3.82 9.22
N ALA A 72 11.60 4.46 9.18
CA ALA A 72 12.83 3.88 8.68
C ALA A 72 13.10 2.49 9.29
N LEU A 73 13.62 1.57 8.48
CA LEU A 73 14.03 0.23 8.87
C LEU A 73 12.90 -0.66 9.44
N THR A 74 11.63 -0.26 9.29
CA THR A 74 10.48 -1.08 9.67
C THR A 74 9.88 -1.78 8.45
N PRO A 75 9.80 -3.13 8.43
CA PRO A 75 9.18 -3.87 7.36
C PRO A 75 7.71 -3.50 7.20
N HIS A 76 7.29 -3.31 5.94
CA HIS A 76 5.91 -3.05 5.57
C HIS A 76 5.62 -3.53 4.16
N TYR A 77 4.35 -3.68 3.84
CA TYR A 77 3.88 -4.01 2.50
C TYR A 77 2.61 -3.26 2.20
N HIS A 78 2.39 -3.00 0.91
CA HIS A 78 1.26 -2.22 0.47
C HIS A 78 0.99 -2.42 -1.01
N GLY A 79 -0.24 -2.12 -1.43
CA GLY A 79 -0.62 -2.24 -2.82
C GLY A 79 -2.06 -1.90 -3.11
N VAL A 80 -2.51 -2.36 -4.27
CA VAL A 80 -3.90 -2.29 -4.71
C VAL A 80 -4.44 -3.69 -4.95
N ILE A 81 -5.69 -3.93 -4.56
CA ILE A 81 -6.35 -5.24 -4.69
C ILE A 81 -7.02 -5.33 -6.07
N ARG A 82 -6.81 -6.44 -6.77
CA ARG A 82 -7.46 -6.73 -8.06
C ARG A 82 -8.97 -6.84 -7.91
N GLY A 83 -9.68 -6.13 -8.79
CA GLY A 83 -11.14 -6.08 -8.81
C GLY A 83 -11.73 -4.82 -8.17
N HIS A 84 -10.88 -3.82 -7.88
CA HIS A 84 -11.30 -2.46 -7.61
C HIS A 84 -10.97 -1.60 -8.84
N ASP A 85 -11.96 -0.86 -9.34
CA ASP A 85 -11.88 -0.17 -10.64
C ASP A 85 -11.11 1.16 -10.57
N GLU A 86 -11.03 1.77 -9.39
CA GLU A 86 -10.32 3.04 -9.22
C GLU A 86 -8.83 2.82 -8.89
N PRO A 87 -7.91 3.43 -9.66
CA PRO A 87 -6.49 3.42 -9.33
C PRO A 87 -6.24 4.21 -8.04
N ALA A 88 -5.26 3.77 -7.24
CA ALA A 88 -4.78 4.53 -6.10
C ALA A 88 -3.57 5.36 -6.52
N VAL A 89 -3.62 6.68 -6.32
CA VAL A 89 -2.49 7.59 -6.56
C VAL A 89 -1.90 8.00 -5.22
N ILE A 90 -0.60 7.80 -5.05
CA ILE A 90 0.11 8.05 -3.79
C ILE A 90 1.29 8.98 -4.05
N ALA A 91 1.34 10.11 -3.34
CA ALA A 91 2.52 10.96 -3.28
C ALA A 91 3.41 10.51 -2.12
N ILE A 92 4.67 10.20 -2.41
CA ILE A 92 5.64 9.72 -1.42
C ILE A 92 6.79 10.73 -1.34
N CYS A 93 7.09 11.22 -0.14
CA CYS A 93 8.26 12.07 0.12
C CYS A 93 9.08 11.55 1.30
N GLY A 94 10.30 12.06 1.45
CA GLY A 94 11.24 11.70 2.52
C GLY A 94 12.68 12.05 2.15
N LEU A 95 13.61 11.83 3.09
CA LEU A 95 15.02 12.20 2.90
C LEU A 95 15.74 11.27 1.91
N GLY A 96 16.43 11.83 0.92
CA GLY A 96 17.24 11.09 -0.05
C GLY A 96 18.75 11.18 0.23
N PRO A 97 19.58 10.27 -0.30
CA PRO A 97 19.20 9.07 -1.06
C PRO A 97 18.54 8.00 -0.18
N VAL A 98 17.66 7.19 -0.77
CA VAL A 98 16.95 6.10 -0.06
C VAL A 98 17.54 4.75 -0.45
N ASN A 99 17.84 3.92 0.54
CA ASN A 99 18.13 2.51 0.34
C ASN A 99 16.86 1.71 0.65
N PHE A 100 16.32 1.06 -0.37
CA PHE A 100 15.14 0.20 -0.30
C PHE A 100 15.60 -1.26 -0.29
N LYS A 101 15.05 -2.08 0.60
CA LYS A 101 15.37 -3.51 0.68
C LYS A 101 14.13 -4.35 0.89
N LEU A 102 14.02 -5.45 0.15
CA LEU A 102 13.11 -6.53 0.48
C LEU A 102 13.54 -7.14 1.81
N SER A 103 12.56 -7.51 2.64
CA SER A 103 12.81 -8.20 3.91
C SER A 103 13.40 -9.59 3.66
N ASP A 104 12.94 -10.25 2.60
CA ASP A 104 13.48 -11.50 2.09
C ASP A 104 13.71 -11.38 0.57
N PRO A 105 14.98 -11.27 0.13
CA PRO A 105 15.35 -11.13 -1.28
C PRO A 105 15.03 -12.36 -2.14
N SER A 106 14.74 -13.52 -1.55
CA SER A 106 14.34 -14.70 -2.31
C SER A 106 12.91 -14.61 -2.87
N ASN A 107 12.10 -13.68 -2.33
CA ASN A 107 10.75 -13.44 -2.79
C ASN A 107 10.70 -12.47 -3.98
N PRO A 108 9.67 -12.59 -4.84
CA PRO A 108 9.44 -11.59 -5.88
C PRO A 108 9.16 -10.22 -5.25
N ALA A 109 9.62 -9.14 -5.88
CA ALA A 109 9.44 -7.78 -5.37
C ALA A 109 7.97 -7.35 -5.27
N TRP A 110 7.09 -7.96 -6.08
CA TRP A 110 5.66 -7.69 -6.09
C TRP A 110 4.85 -8.98 -6.29
N ARG A 111 3.60 -8.97 -5.82
CA ARG A 111 2.64 -10.08 -5.91
C ARG A 111 1.29 -9.55 -6.33
N GLU A 112 0.59 -10.27 -7.19
CA GLU A 112 -0.81 -9.97 -7.50
C GLU A 112 -1.70 -10.36 -6.31
N VAL A 113 -2.56 -9.44 -5.85
CA VAL A 113 -3.53 -9.69 -4.77
C VAL A 113 -4.94 -9.59 -5.34
N ARG A 114 -5.79 -10.61 -5.12
CA ARG A 114 -7.18 -10.63 -5.62
C ARG A 114 -8.19 -10.40 -4.49
N ALA A 115 -9.31 -9.76 -4.82
CA ALA A 115 -10.40 -9.42 -3.89
C ALA A 115 -11.12 -10.60 -3.21
N ARG A 116 -10.75 -11.87 -3.46
CA ARG A 116 -11.35 -13.02 -2.74
C ARG A 116 -11.23 -12.88 -1.21
N PHE A 117 -10.24 -12.13 -0.73
CA PHE A 117 -10.00 -11.87 0.69
C PHE A 117 -10.72 -10.61 1.24
N ALA A 118 -11.01 -9.62 0.39
CA ALA A 118 -11.59 -8.33 0.81
C ALA A 118 -13.11 -8.38 1.12
N ARG A 119 -13.80 -9.45 0.68
CA ARG A 119 -15.26 -9.59 0.88
C ARG A 119 -15.65 -9.79 2.35
N ALA A 120 -14.75 -10.34 3.17
CA ALA A 120 -14.98 -10.57 4.60
C ALA A 120 -15.04 -9.25 5.40
N GLN A 121 -14.21 -8.25 5.06
CA GLN A 121 -14.13 -7.00 5.83
C GLN A 121 -15.27 -6.02 5.55
N ARG A 122 -15.84 -6.00 4.33
CA ARG A 122 -17.02 -5.16 4.03
C ARG A 122 -18.24 -5.51 4.88
N ARG A 123 -18.39 -6.78 5.29
CA ARG A 123 -19.46 -7.22 6.20
C ARG A 123 -19.27 -6.73 7.64
N ALA A 124 -18.04 -6.48 8.07
CA ALA A 124 -17.75 -5.99 9.42
C ALA A 124 -18.10 -4.50 9.56
N SER A 125 -17.71 -3.65 8.59
CA SER A 125 -17.99 -2.21 8.64
C SER A 125 -19.47 -1.84 8.43
N SER A 126 -20.27 -2.65 7.71
CA SER A 126 -21.70 -2.39 7.54
C SER A 126 -22.55 -2.62 8.80
N SER A 127 -21.96 -3.19 9.86
CA SER A 127 -22.65 -3.44 11.14
C SER A 127 -22.60 -2.24 12.12
N LEU A 128 -21.89 -1.16 11.78
CA LEU A 128 -21.68 -0.01 12.67
C LEU A 128 -22.57 1.22 12.38
N THR A 129 -23.53 1.11 11.45
CA THR A 129 -24.51 2.18 11.19
C THR A 129 -25.90 1.78 11.66
N ALA A 130 -26.28 2.16 12.89
CA ALA A 130 -27.57 2.75 13.24
C ALA A 130 -27.76 2.88 14.76
N SER A 131 -27.79 4.12 15.26
CA SER A 131 -28.81 4.54 16.24
C SER A 131 -28.85 6.06 16.30
N PRO A 132 -29.82 6.74 15.67
CA PRO A 132 -30.03 8.17 15.87
C PRO A 132 -30.61 8.37 17.28
N ARG A 133 -29.81 8.93 18.19
CA ARG A 133 -30.31 9.41 19.49
C ARG A 133 -31.18 10.64 19.24
N ASN A 134 -32.47 10.47 19.48
CA ASN A 134 -33.51 11.48 19.37
C ASN A 134 -33.31 12.53 20.49
N ILE A 135 -32.81 13.72 20.14
CA ILE A 135 -32.77 14.87 21.05
C ILE A 135 -34.13 15.56 20.96
N ARG A 136 -34.98 15.37 21.98
CA ARG A 136 -36.13 16.24 22.19
C ARG A 136 -35.67 17.46 22.99
N ARG A 137 -36.16 18.62 22.55
CA ARG A 137 -35.96 19.94 23.15
C ARG A 137 -36.57 20.02 24.54
#